data_AF-A0A3N5RBP0-F1
#
_entry.id   AF-A0A3N5RBP0-F1
#
_cell.length_a   1.000
_cell.length_b   1.000
_cell.length_c   1.000
_cell.angle_alpha   90.00
_cell.angle_beta   90.00
_cell.angle_gamma   90.00
#
_symmetry.space_group_name_H-M   'P 1'
#
loop_
_entity.id
_entity.type
_entity.pdbx_description
1 polymer ?
#
loop_
_entity_poly.entity_id
_entity_poly.type
_entity_poly.pdbx_seq_one_letter_code
_entity_poly.pdbx_strand_id
1 'polypeptide(L)'
;HLSRFQIITKVPYPNVADKWTSEKRKINKEWYYWQTALRLVQAYGRSIRSKDDWAKTYVLDSAFNYFVKVNNNILPKWFLSAIRN
;
A
#
# COMPACT_ATOMS: atom_id res chain seq x y z
N HIS A 1 -11.17 -1.89 21.45
CA HIS A 1 -10.28 -1.61 20.30
C HIS A 1 -8.84 -1.52 20.78
N LEU A 2 -7.94 -2.38 20.27
CA LEU A 2 -6.57 -2.51 20.80
C LEU A 2 -5.48 -1.95 19.88
N SER A 3 -5.73 -1.78 18.57
CA SER A 3 -4.71 -1.29 17.62
C SER A 3 -5.00 0.13 17.16
N ARG A 4 -4.54 1.13 17.93
CA ARG A 4 -4.63 2.57 17.57
C ARG A 4 -3.42 3.09 16.81
N PHE A 5 -2.40 2.26 16.67
CA PHE A 5 -1.11 2.63 16.10
C PHE A 5 -0.57 1.48 15.25
N GLN A 6 -0.12 1.81 14.05
CA GLN A 6 0.47 0.86 13.11
C GLN A 6 1.64 1.52 12.38
N ILE A 7 2.67 0.73 12.08
CA ILE A 7 3.79 1.15 11.25
C ILE A 7 3.85 0.24 10.02
N ILE A 8 4.00 0.83 8.84
CA ILE A 8 4.38 0.15 7.60
C ILE A 8 5.82 0.58 7.30
N THR A 9 6.76 -0.34 7.47
CA THR A 9 8.19 -0.04 7.32
C THR A 9 8.67 -0.06 5.88
N LYS A 10 7.89 -0.66 4.97
CA LYS A 10 8.28 -0.83 3.57
C LYS A 10 7.08 -0.95 2.66
N VAL A 11 7.13 -0.30 1.50
CA VAL A 11 6.17 -0.50 0.43
C VAL A 11 6.27 -1.96 -0.06
N PRO A 12 5.16 -2.74 -0.05
CA PRO A 12 5.16 -4.18 -0.26
C PRO A 12 5.23 -4.58 -1.74
N TYR A 13 6.23 -4.06 -2.45
CA TYR A 13 6.53 -4.43 -3.83
C TYR A 13 6.74 -5.95 -3.96
N PRO A 14 6.14 -6.60 -4.98
CA PRO A 14 6.47 -7.99 -5.29
C PRO A 14 7.97 -8.20 -5.49
N ASN A 15 8.50 -9.35 -5.07
CA ASN A 15 9.93 -9.64 -5.15
C ASN A 15 10.38 -9.79 -6.62
N VAL A 16 11.20 -8.86 -7.11
CA VAL A 16 11.70 -8.90 -8.50
C VAL A 16 12.82 -9.91 -8.72
N ALA A 17 13.47 -10.39 -7.65
CA ALA A 17 14.47 -11.45 -7.76
C ALA A 17 13.82 -12.83 -8.03
N ASP A 18 12.52 -12.97 -7.75
CA ASP A 18 11.75 -14.14 -8.14
C ASP A 18 11.49 -14.13 -9.66
N LYS A 19 11.87 -15.23 -10.33
CA LYS A 19 11.81 -15.35 -11.80
C LYS A 19 10.39 -15.16 -12.32
N TRP A 20 9.40 -15.76 -11.65
CA TRP A 20 8.00 -15.65 -12.06
C TRP A 20 7.51 -14.19 -11.98
N THR A 21 7.78 -13.52 -10.87
CA THR A 21 7.42 -12.12 -10.65
C THR A 21 8.13 -11.20 -11.65
N SER A 22 9.41 -11.45 -11.93
CA SER A 22 10.17 -10.72 -12.94
C SER A 22 9.53 -10.85 -14.33
N GLU A 23 9.30 -12.07 -14.81
CA GLU A 23 8.72 -12.30 -16.14
C GLU A 23 7.29 -11.75 -16.24
N LYS A 24 6.47 -11.97 -15.21
CA LYS A 24 5.10 -11.43 -15.17
C LYS A 24 5.08 -9.91 -15.18
N ARG A 25 6.02 -9.26 -14.47
CA ARG A 25 6.15 -7.79 -14.49
C ARG A 25 6.55 -7.26 -15.87
N LYS A 26 7.41 -7.97 -16.61
CA LYS A 26 7.79 -7.59 -17.98
C LYS A 26 6.58 -7.61 -18.92
N ILE A 27 5.72 -8.60 -18.77
CA ILE A 27 4.49 -8.75 -19.56
C ILE A 27 3.41 -7.76 -19.12
N ASN A 28 3.23 -7.60 -17.80
CA ASN A 28 2.18 -6.76 -17.22
C ASN A 28 2.72 -5.95 -16.03
N LYS A 29 3.15 -4.72 -16.33
CA LYS A 29 3.66 -3.78 -15.33
C LYS A 29 2.56 -3.26 -14.39
N GLU A 30 1.33 -3.13 -14.88
CA GLU A 30 0.18 -2.66 -14.09
C GLU A 30 -0.16 -3.65 -12.97
N TRP A 31 -0.12 -4.95 -13.25
CA TRP A 31 -0.32 -6.01 -12.24
C TRP A 31 0.66 -5.85 -11.07
N TYR A 32 1.92 -5.51 -11.34
CA TYR A 32 2.94 -5.34 -10.30
C TYR A 32 2.61 -4.18 -9.35
N TYR A 33 2.17 -3.04 -9.89
CA TYR A 33 1.74 -1.90 -9.08
C TYR A 33 0.41 -2.16 -8.38
N TRP A 34 -0.52 -2.84 -9.04
CA TRP A 34 -1.80 -3.23 -8.46
C TRP A 34 -1.63 -4.15 -7.24
N GLN A 35 -0.73 -5.14 -7.32
CA GLN A 35 -0.38 -6.00 -6.18
C GLN A 35 0.19 -5.18 -5.01
N THR A 36 1.02 -4.18 -5.31
CA THR A 36 1.59 -3.28 -4.30
C THR A 36 0.49 -2.45 -3.63
N ALA A 37 -0.41 -1.86 -4.42
CA ALA A 37 -1.55 -1.07 -3.95
C ALA A 37 -2.49 -1.92 -3.07
N LEU A 38 -2.85 -3.13 -3.53
CA LEU A 38 -3.70 -4.05 -2.80
C LEU A 38 -3.12 -4.36 -1.41
N ARG A 39 -1.83 -4.70 -1.33
CA ARG A 39 -1.17 -5.03 -0.06
C ARG A 39 -1.08 -3.83 0.88
N LEU A 40 -0.83 -2.62 0.35
CA LEU A 40 -0.84 -1.39 1.16
C LEU A 40 -2.21 -1.13 1.78
N VAL A 41 -3.26 -1.20 0.95
CA VAL A 41 -4.65 -0.99 1.38
C VAL A 41 -5.07 -2.02 2.41
N GLN A 42 -4.73 -3.30 2.19
CA GLN A 42 -5.00 -4.38 3.14
C GLN A 42 -4.24 -4.20 4.45
N ALA A 43 -2.95 -3.80 4.40
CA ALA A 43 -2.16 -3.54 5.59
C ALA A 43 -2.78 -2.40 6.40
N TYR A 44 -3.12 -1.28 5.76
CA TYR A 44 -3.80 -0.15 6.39
C TYR A 44 -5.11 -0.55 7.08
N GLY A 45 -5.92 -1.42 6.44
CA GLY A 45 -7.18 -1.90 6.99
C GLY A 45 -7.06 -2.85 8.19
N ARG A 46 -5.88 -3.37 8.55
CA ARG A 46 -5.75 -4.32 9.68
C ARG A 46 -6.09 -3.70 11.04
N SER A 47 -5.84 -2.41 11.20
CA SER A 47 -6.08 -1.67 12.43
C SER A 47 -7.42 -0.92 12.45
N ILE A 48 -8.14 -0.84 11.32
CA ILE A 48 -9.39 -0.10 11.17
C ILE A 48 -10.46 -1.06 10.65
N ARG A 49 -11.36 -1.51 11.53
CA ARG A 49 -12.30 -2.62 11.25
C ARG A 49 -13.76 -2.20 11.05
N SER A 50 -14.09 -0.94 11.28
CA SER A 50 -15.43 -0.38 11.05
C SER A 50 -15.33 1.10 10.70
N LYS A 51 -16.46 1.70 10.32
CA LYS A 51 -16.55 3.14 9.97
C LYS A 51 -16.23 4.06 11.15
N ASP A 52 -16.50 3.59 12.37
CA ASP A 52 -16.27 4.34 13.62
C ASP A 52 -14.89 4.01 14.25
N ASP A 53 -14.13 3.11 13.63
CA ASP A 53 -12.81 2.71 14.07
C ASP A 53 -11.72 3.63 13.49
N TRP A 54 -10.66 3.85 14.25
CA TRP A 54 -9.53 4.69 13.81
C TRP A 54 -8.20 4.17 14.32
N ALA A 55 -7.15 4.37 13.52
CA ALA A 55 -5.77 4.11 13.88
C ALA A 55 -4.84 5.09 13.17
N LYS A 56 -3.73 5.47 13.82
CA LYS A 56 -2.65 6.21 13.18
C LYS A 56 -1.72 5.21 12.49
N THR A 57 -1.59 5.33 11.18
CA THR A 57 -0.64 4.53 10.39
C THR A 57 0.54 5.41 9.98
N TYR A 58 1.74 5.05 10.41
CA TYR A 58 2.98 5.68 9.99
C TYR A 58 3.64 4.84 8.89
N VAL A 59 3.97 5.46 7.76
CA VAL A 59 4.71 4.79 6.68
C VAL A 59 6.14 5.32 6.67
N LEU A 60 7.10 4.44 6.98
CA LEU A 60 8.52 4.80 7.13
C LEU A 60 9.34 4.39 5.91
N ASP A 61 8.84 4.72 4.72
CA ASP A 61 9.48 4.40 3.45
C ASP A 61 9.31 5.57 2.47
N SER A 62 10.42 6.15 2.03
CA SER A 62 10.42 7.28 1.09
C SER A 62 9.84 6.92 -0.28
N ALA A 63 9.85 5.63 -0.65
CA ALA A 63 9.23 5.15 -1.88
C ALA A 63 7.70 5.28 -1.86
N PHE A 64 7.08 5.38 -0.68
CA PHE A 64 5.62 5.49 -0.55
C PHE A 64 5.07 6.73 -1.25
N ASN A 65 5.69 7.89 -1.04
CA ASN A 65 5.23 9.15 -1.63
C ASN A 65 5.26 9.09 -3.16
N TYR A 66 6.36 8.55 -3.71
CA TYR A 66 6.47 8.35 -5.16
C TYR A 66 5.45 7.34 -5.67
N PHE A 67 5.29 6.21 -4.99
CA PHE A 67 4.31 5.19 -5.35
C PHE A 67 2.89 5.75 -5.42
N VAL A 68 2.45 6.44 -4.38
CA VAL A 68 1.11 7.05 -4.31
C VAL A 68 0.94 8.09 -5.41
N LYS A 69 1.93 8.96 -5.64
CA LYS A 69 1.88 9.98 -6.70
C LYS A 69 1.67 9.37 -8.08
N VAL A 70 2.39 8.29 -8.41
CA VAL A 70 2.35 7.66 -9.74
C VAL A 70 1.15 6.74 -9.91
N ASN A 71 0.64 6.15 -8.83
CA ASN A 71 -0.40 5.11 -8.87
C ASN A 71 -1.70 5.55 -8.18
N ASN A 72 -1.98 6.85 -8.12
CA ASN A 72 -3.17 7.38 -7.44
C ASN A 72 -4.49 6.85 -8.06
N ASN A 73 -4.48 6.55 -9.36
CA ASN A 73 -5.63 6.08 -10.12
C ASN A 73 -6.12 4.68 -9.71
N ILE A 74 -5.24 3.85 -9.16
CA ILE A 74 -5.56 2.49 -8.70
C ILE A 74 -5.78 2.41 -7.18
N LEU A 75 -5.59 3.52 -6.46
CA LEU A 75 -5.78 3.59 -5.02
C LEU A 75 -7.20 4.08 -4.68
N PRO A 76 -7.85 3.49 -3.66
CA PRO A 76 -9.17 3.98 -3.22
C PRO A 76 -9.12 5.44 -2.76
N LYS A 77 -10.13 6.24 -3.12
CA LYS A 77 -10.21 7.66 -2.74
C LYS A 77 -10.09 7.88 -1.23
N TRP A 78 -10.73 7.02 -0.43
CA TRP A 78 -10.68 7.08 1.04
C TRP A 78 -9.28 6.82 1.60
N PHE A 79 -8.47 6.02 0.90
CA PHE A 79 -7.09 5.74 1.31
C PHE A 79 -6.23 6.98 1.05
N LEU A 80 -6.39 7.58 -0.14
CA LEU A 80 -5.69 8.81 -0.52
C LEU A 80 -6.04 9.97 0.40
N SER A 81 -7.31 10.14 0.77
CA SER A 81 -7.74 11.21 1.67
C SER A 81 -7.21 11.08 3.10
N ALA A 82 -6.79 9.87 3.50
CA ALA A 82 -6.22 9.63 4.83
C ALA A 82 -4.72 10.00 4.92
N ILE A 83 -4.05 10.18 3.77
CA ILE A 83 -2.62 10.50 3.70
C ILE A 83 -2.42 11.97 4.10
N ARG A 84 -1.45 12.19 4.99
CA ARG A 84 -1.00 13.51 5.44
C ARG A 84 0.52 13.57 5.27
N ASN A 85 1.02 14.64 4.66
CA ASN A 85 2.45 14.93 4.52
C ASN A 85 2.90 15.84 5.66
#